data_AF-A0A8X7WEH4-F1
#
_entry.id   AF-A0A8X7WEH4-F1
#
_cell.length_a   1.000
_cell.length_b   1.000
_cell.length_c   1.000
_cell.angle_alpha   90.00
_cell.angle_beta   90.00
_cell.angle_gamma   90.00
#
_symmetry.space_group_name_H-M   'P 1'
#
loop_
_entity.id
_entity.type
_entity.pdbx_description
1 polymer ?
#
loop_
_entity_poly.entity_id
_entity_poly.type
_entity_poly.pdbx_seq_one_letter_code
_entity_poly.pdbx_strand_id
1 'polypeptide(L)'
;MCIGDDRSDEDMFESILSTVTNPELLIQPEVFACTVGRKPSKAKYFLDDVTDVLRLLKGLGDSSSSLKAICHTQVAFESIV
;
A
#
# COMPACT_ATOMS: atom_id res chain seq x y z
N MET A 1 -0.73 0.61 -1.42
CA MET A 1 0.35 -0.17 -0.77
C MET A 1 0.29 -1.59 -1.31
N CYS A 2 1.43 -2.19 -1.66
CA CYS A 2 1.55 -3.61 -2.02
C CYS A 2 2.76 -4.22 -1.29
N ILE A 3 2.63 -5.49 -0.90
CA ILE A 3 3.65 -6.22 -0.14
C ILE A 3 3.75 -7.63 -0.73
N GLY A 4 4.96 -8.11 -0.99
CA GLY A 4 5.18 -9.42 -1.58
C GLY A 4 6.59 -9.96 -1.35
N ASP A 5 6.77 -11.28 -1.33
CA ASP A 5 7.99 -12.00 -0.95
C ASP A 5 8.62 -12.82 -2.08
N ASP A 6 7.95 -13.01 -3.21
CA ASP A 6 8.38 -13.93 -4.26
C ASP A 6 8.66 -13.26 -5.61
N ARG A 7 8.79 -14.06 -6.67
CA ARG A 7 9.06 -13.57 -8.03
C ARG A 7 7.82 -12.98 -8.69
N SER A 8 6.64 -13.53 -8.42
CA SER A 8 5.38 -13.05 -9.02
C SER A 8 5.05 -11.63 -8.55
N ASP A 9 5.44 -11.30 -7.33
CA ASP A 9 5.28 -9.96 -6.77
C ASP A 9 6.11 -8.89 -7.49
N GLU A 10 7.23 -9.26 -8.11
CA GLU A 10 8.06 -8.34 -8.89
C GLU A 10 7.33 -7.82 -10.13
N ASP A 11 6.51 -8.65 -10.76
CA ASP A 11 5.69 -8.22 -11.89
C ASP A 11 4.56 -7.30 -11.43
N MET A 12 4.03 -7.50 -10.22
CA MET A 12 3.06 -6.60 -9.60
C MET A 12 3.68 -5.23 -9.26
N PHE A 13 4.89 -5.21 -8.69
CA PHE A 13 5.59 -3.95 -8.37
C PHE A 13 5.85 -3.12 -9.63
N GLU A 14 6.33 -3.76 -10.70
CA GLU A 14 6.55 -3.11 -12.00
C GLU A 14 5.25 -2.55 -12.59
N SER A 15 4.18 -3.34 -12.57
CA SER A 15 2.89 -2.95 -13.13
C SER A 15 2.31 -1.72 -12.43
N ILE A 16 2.41 -1.67 -11.10
CA ILE A 16 1.97 -0.50 -10.35
C ILE A 16 2.86 0.71 -10.67
N LEU A 17 4.19 0.55 -10.63
CA LEU A 17 5.13 1.64 -10.90
C LEU A 17 4.96 2.24 -12.30
N SER A 18 4.84 1.39 -13.33
CA SER A 18 4.59 1.81 -14.71
C SER A 18 3.25 2.54 -14.86
N THR A 19 2.21 2.10 -14.15
CA THR A 19 0.89 2.76 -14.18
C THR A 19 0.94 4.15 -13.55
N VAL A 20 1.65 4.32 -12.43
CA VAL A 20 1.71 5.61 -11.71
C VAL A 20 2.72 6.60 -12.30
N THR A 21 3.68 6.11 -13.08
CA THR A 21 4.67 6.94 -13.81
C THR A 21 4.08 7.48 -15.12
N ASN A 22 2.81 7.21 -15.41
CA ASN A 22 2.14 7.73 -16.60
C ASN A 22 2.14 9.28 -16.57
N PRO A 23 2.79 9.95 -17.55
CA PRO A 23 2.89 11.40 -17.59
C PRO A 23 1.54 12.11 -17.77
N GLU A 24 0.50 11.39 -18.22
CA GLU A 24 -0.86 11.92 -18.36
C GLU A 24 -1.59 12.07 -17.01
N LEU A 25 -1.04 11.51 -15.92
CA LEU A 25 -1.61 11.69 -14.59
C LEU A 25 -1.29 13.10 -14.08
N LEU A 26 -2.34 13.91 -13.89
CA LEU A 26 -2.24 15.26 -13.32
C LEU A 26 -1.60 15.26 -11.92
N ILE A 27 -1.77 14.19 -11.15
CA ILE A 27 -1.19 13.97 -9.83
C ILE A 27 -0.68 12.54 -9.77
N GLN A 28 0.62 12.36 -9.55
CA GLN A 28 1.19 11.03 -9.34
C GLN A 28 0.87 10.54 -7.93
N PRO A 29 0.19 9.39 -7.77
CA PRO A 29 -0.10 8.85 -6.46
C PRO A 29 1.18 8.34 -5.80
N GLU A 30 1.26 8.46 -4.49
CA GLU A 30 2.36 7.88 -3.73
C GLU A 30 2.20 6.36 -3.62
N VAL A 31 3.22 5.61 -4.05
CA VAL A 31 3.23 4.15 -4.03
C VAL A 31 4.18 3.64 -2.95
N PHE A 32 3.62 2.80 -2.08
CA PHE A 32 4.35 2.02 -1.09
C PHE A 32 4.38 0.56 -1.51
N ALA A 33 5.36 0.21 -2.34
CA ALA A 33 5.66 -1.16 -2.73
C ALA A 33 6.79 -1.70 -1.84
N CYS A 34 6.53 -2.81 -1.17
CA CYS A 34 7.44 -3.42 -0.21
C CYS A 34 7.75 -4.86 -0.60
N THR A 35 9.02 -5.20 -0.73
CA THR A 35 9.45 -6.60 -0.79
C THR A 35 9.68 -7.15 0.62
N VAL A 36 9.35 -8.42 0.86
CA VAL A 36 9.66 -9.10 2.13
C VAL A 36 10.98 -9.84 1.97
N GLY A 37 11.89 -9.61 2.91
CA GLY A 37 13.28 -10.02 2.85
C GLY A 37 14.17 -9.02 2.10
N ARG A 38 15.43 -8.95 2.49
CA ARG A 38 16.44 -8.10 1.84
C ARG A 38 16.99 -8.80 0.60
N LYS A 39 16.33 -8.60 -0.54
CA LYS A 39 16.69 -9.18 -1.84
C LYS A 39 16.66 -8.10 -2.94
N PRO A 40 17.35 -8.31 -4.07
CA PRO A 40 17.11 -7.50 -5.26
C PRO A 40 15.62 -7.54 -5.61
N SER A 41 15.00 -6.37 -5.71
CA SER A 41 13.57 -6.21 -5.99
C SER A 41 13.31 -4.89 -6.71
N LYS A 42 12.21 -4.84 -7.47
CA LYS A 42 11.63 -3.65 -8.08
C LYS A 42 10.82 -2.82 -7.08
N ALA A 43 10.51 -3.36 -5.91
CA ALA A 43 9.92 -2.60 -4.82
C ALA A 43 10.88 -1.53 -4.29
N LYS A 44 10.36 -0.36 -3.92
CA LYS A 44 11.15 0.76 -3.36
C LYS A 44 11.53 0.52 -1.90
N TYR A 45 10.69 -0.20 -1.16
CA TYR A 45 10.87 -0.45 0.27
C TYR A 45 11.03 -1.96 0.52
N PHE A 46 11.53 -2.31 1.70
CA PHE A 46 11.61 -3.70 2.14
C PHE A 46 11.16 -3.83 3.60
N LEU A 47 10.72 -5.03 3.96
CA LEU A 47 10.49 -5.48 5.32
C LEU A 47 11.38 -6.68 5.58
N ASP A 48 11.97 -6.83 6.76
CA ASP A 48 12.97 -7.89 6.99
C ASP A 48 12.32 -9.28 6.98
N ASP A 49 11.13 -9.42 7.60
CA ASP A 49 10.39 -10.67 7.65
C ASP A 49 8.87 -10.46 7.82
N VAL A 50 8.12 -11.56 7.86
CA VAL A 50 6.64 -11.56 8.00
C VAL A 50 6.17 -10.89 9.29
N THR A 51 6.97 -10.90 10.35
CA THR A 51 6.65 -10.22 11.61
C THR A 51 6.59 -8.71 11.40
N ASP A 52 7.47 -8.14 10.58
CA ASP A 52 7.44 -6.72 10.23
C ASP A 52 6.24 -6.36 9.37
N VAL A 53 5.80 -7.27 8.49
CA VAL A 53 4.53 -7.12 7.76
C VAL A 53 3.37 -7.00 8.74
N LEU A 54 3.29 -7.92 9.72
CA LEU A 54 2.24 -7.89 10.74
C LEU A 54 2.29 -6.62 11.59
N ARG A 55 3.49 -6.17 12.00
CA ARG A 55 3.67 -4.91 12.75
C ARG A 55 3.21 -3.70 11.95
N LEU A 56 3.57 -3.62 10.67
CA LEU A 56 3.16 -2.55 9.77
C LEU A 56 1.63 -2.52 9.63
N LEU A 57 1.01 -3.65 9.28
CA LEU A 57 -0.44 -3.73 9.10
C LEU A 57 -1.21 -3.44 10.39
N LYS A 58 -0.71 -3.93 11.54
CA LYS A 58 -1.28 -3.60 12.84
C LYS A 58 -1.19 -2.11 13.13
N GLY A 59 -0.02 -1.49 12.93
CA GLY A 59 0.17 -0.05 13.15
C GLY A 59 -0.78 0.81 12.30
N LEU A 60 -1.03 0.41 11.05
CA LEU A 60 -2.02 1.05 10.18
C LEU A 60 -3.46 0.89 10.72
N GLY A 61 -3.82 -0.32 11.17
CA GLY A 61 -5.12 -0.59 11.78
C GLY A 61 -5.36 0.21 13.06
N ASP A 62 -4.38 0.22 13.96
CA ASP A 62 -4.43 0.93 15.24
C ASP A 62 -4.55 2.44 15.00
N SER A 63 -3.76 2.99 14.07
CA SER A 63 -3.83 4.41 13.68
C SER A 63 -5.19 4.78 13.09
N SER A 64 -5.79 3.90 12.27
CA SER A 64 -7.13 4.11 11.71
C SER A 64 -8.21 4.13 12.80
N SER A 65 -8.11 3.26 13.80
CA SER A 65 -9.05 3.20 14.92
C SER A 65 -8.98 4.44 15.82
N SER A 66 -7.77 4.97 16.04
CA SER A 66 -7.57 6.22 16.77
C SER A 66 -8.16 7.42 16.05
N LEU A 67 -8.18 7.41 14.71
CA LEU A 67 -8.84 8.45 13.92
C LEU A 67 -10.37 8.36 14.01
N LYS A 68 -10.95 7.15 14.09
CA LYS A 68 -12.40 6.96 14.28
C LYS A 68 -12.91 7.47 15.63
N ALA A 69 -12.06 7.51 16.67
CA ALA A 69 -12.40 8.15 17.93
C ALA A 69 -12.53 9.68 17.81
N ILE A 70 -11.96 10.28 16.75
CA ILE A 70 -11.95 11.73 16.51
C ILE A 70 -12.97 12.13 15.42
N CYS A 71 -13.32 11.26 14.48
CA CYS A 71 -14.31 11.55 13.44
C CYS A 71 -15.30 10.40 13.20
N HIS A 72 -16.49 10.51 13.81
CA HIS A 72 -17.68 9.81 13.35
C HIS A 72 -18.19 10.49 12.07
N THR A 73 -17.44 10.41 10.97
CA THR A 73 -17.91 10.89 9.66
C THR A 73 -18.94 9.89 9.12
N GLN A 74 -20.22 10.23 9.20
CA GLN A 74 -21.26 9.58 8.39
C GLN A 74 -20.94 9.83 6.93
N VAL A 75 -20.78 8.78 6.14
CA VAL A 75 -20.83 8.89 4.68
C VAL A 75 -22.08 8.12 4.24
N ALA A 76 -23.11 8.86 3.84
CA ALA A 76 -24.28 8.31 3.20
C ALA A 76 -23.90 7.87 1.79
N PHE A 77 -24.10 6.59 1.46
CA PHE A 77 -24.13 6.16 0.07
C PHE A 77 -25.54 6.47 -0.45
N GLU A 78 -25.71 7.58 -1.14
CA GLU A 78 -26.87 7.73 -2.02
C GLU A 78 -26.65 6.82 -3.24
N SER A 79 -27.44 5.74 -3.30
CA SER A 79 -27.63 4.96 -4.51
C SER A 79 -28.27 5.87 -5.57
N ILE A 80 -27.51 6.19 -6.60
CA ILE A 80 -28.08 6.75 -7.83
C ILE A 80 -28.85 5.61 -8.51
N VAL A 81 -30.15 5.85 -8.69
CA VAL A 81 -31.13 5.01 -9.39
C VAL A 81 -30.89 5.05 -10.88
#